data_AF-A0A661QT46-F1
#
_entry.id   AF-A0A661QT46-F1
#
_cell.length_a   1.000
_cell.length_b   1.000
_cell.length_c   1.000
_cell.angle_alpha   90.00
_cell.angle_beta   90.00
_cell.angle_gamma   90.00
#
_symmetry.space_group_name_H-M   'P 1'
#
loop_
_entity.id
_entity.type
_entity.pdbx_description
1 polymer ?
#
loop_
_entity_poly.entity_id
_entity_poly.type
_entity_poly.pdbx_seq_one_letter_code
_entity_poly.pdbx_strand_id
1 'polypeptide(L)'
;RFLDISALAMEGGPPQIPFSLGFRSQALSLKLVSSETQGKFIRPGKFKTILQTLNKPGRSLKKDRSPVFQEDIGETTSLIYSPFYIHENRLFDGILNTSIQAILPGDLSDNILGNIDMTDQNLCRPEKETIFVSGICPDCGWNLEGQFNSLVLVCRNCQTLWRTRGNKLGKIKYSSGKPKQPDDVMVPFWKITADISPLAMKTYADLVRMGNLPKAIQPEWENQALCFWAPAFKLQPKIFLRLTTRFAIAQPNPPLEKKIRKNSLLPITLPPGEAIQSIKITLASIMRPLKDHLPDLSKATVVPGETRLVFLPFEPRHHEYFNPDLNIAINKNILALSGNL
;
A
#
# COMPACT_ATOMS: atom_id res chain seq x y z
N ARG A 1 4.04 0.03 -23.57
CA ARG A 1 5.28 -0.75 -23.36
C ARG A 1 4.93 -1.87 -22.40
N PHE A 2 4.98 -3.13 -22.84
CA PHE A 2 4.74 -4.27 -21.96
C PHE A 2 5.94 -4.45 -21.04
N LEU A 3 5.71 -4.59 -19.74
CA LEU A 3 6.73 -4.88 -18.74
C LEU A 3 6.27 -6.11 -17.97
N ASP A 4 7.12 -7.11 -17.85
CA ASP A 4 6.84 -8.25 -16.98
C ASP A 4 7.12 -7.86 -15.52
N ILE A 5 6.04 -7.73 -14.76
CA ILE A 5 6.06 -7.40 -13.32
C ILE A 5 5.53 -8.56 -12.48
N SER A 6 5.43 -9.76 -13.07
CA SER A 6 4.95 -10.94 -12.38
C SER A 6 6.09 -11.79 -11.83
N ALA A 7 5.83 -12.47 -10.73
CA ALA A 7 6.73 -13.45 -10.16
C ALA A 7 5.91 -14.64 -9.64
N LEU A 8 6.59 -15.78 -9.59
CA LEU A 8 6.03 -16.97 -8.97
C LEU A 8 5.73 -16.70 -7.49
N ALA A 9 4.48 -16.90 -7.09
CA ALA A 9 4.00 -16.65 -5.74
C ALA A 9 4.33 -17.79 -4.76
N MET A 10 5.42 -18.52 -4.97
CA MET A 10 5.83 -19.68 -4.19
C MET A 10 7.35 -19.65 -3.97
N GLU A 11 7.77 -19.84 -2.72
CA GLU A 11 9.19 -19.93 -2.38
C GLU A 11 9.75 -21.28 -2.83
N GLY A 12 10.91 -21.28 -3.51
CA GLY A 12 11.56 -22.53 -3.93
C GLY A 12 10.75 -23.36 -4.92
N GLY A 13 9.89 -22.74 -5.72
CA GLY A 13 9.05 -23.43 -6.70
C GLY A 13 9.83 -24.35 -7.63
N PRO A 14 9.19 -25.41 -8.16
CA PRO A 14 9.87 -26.41 -8.98
C PRO A 14 10.43 -25.75 -10.25
N PRO A 15 11.65 -26.12 -10.68
CA PRO A 15 12.33 -25.49 -11.81
C PRO A 15 11.56 -25.60 -13.14
N GLN A 16 10.62 -26.55 -13.22
CA GLN A 16 9.78 -26.79 -14.40
C GLN A 16 8.65 -25.75 -14.56
N ILE A 17 8.30 -25.00 -13.51
CA ILE A 17 7.27 -23.95 -13.57
C ILE A 17 7.93 -22.61 -13.91
N PRO A 18 7.42 -21.85 -14.90
CA PRO A 18 7.93 -20.53 -15.21
C PRO A 18 7.97 -19.61 -13.99
N PHE A 19 9.10 -18.91 -13.80
CA PHE A 19 9.30 -17.96 -12.70
C PHE A 19 8.43 -16.70 -12.79
N SER A 20 7.66 -16.56 -13.88
CA SER A 20 6.86 -15.41 -14.25
C SER A 20 5.81 -15.77 -15.31
N LEU A 21 4.72 -15.00 -15.38
CA LEU A 21 3.72 -15.05 -16.45
C LEU A 21 4.13 -14.25 -17.70
N GLY A 22 5.25 -13.53 -17.66
CA GLY A 22 5.69 -12.69 -18.76
C GLY A 22 4.65 -11.61 -19.09
N PHE A 23 4.27 -11.50 -20.36
CA PHE A 23 3.26 -10.55 -20.82
C PHE A 23 1.82 -11.09 -20.77
N ARG A 24 1.62 -12.35 -20.32
CA ARG A 24 0.29 -13.00 -20.34
C ARG A 24 -0.73 -12.27 -19.49
N SER A 25 -0.31 -11.71 -18.36
CA SER A 25 -1.17 -10.90 -17.49
C SER A 25 -1.74 -9.65 -18.17
N GLN A 26 -1.10 -9.18 -19.24
CA GLN A 26 -1.50 -8.01 -20.03
C GLN A 26 -2.15 -8.38 -21.37
N ALA A 27 -2.00 -9.63 -21.83
CA ALA A 27 -2.42 -10.07 -23.16
C ALA A 27 -3.63 -11.04 -23.14
N LEU A 28 -3.94 -11.65 -22.00
CA LEU A 28 -5.00 -12.64 -21.86
C LEU A 28 -6.13 -12.14 -20.97
N SER A 29 -7.35 -12.62 -21.23
CA SER A 29 -8.50 -12.39 -20.36
C SER A 29 -8.39 -13.25 -19.10
N LEU A 30 -8.51 -12.61 -17.93
CA LEU A 30 -8.50 -13.28 -16.64
C LEU A 30 -9.92 -13.68 -16.23
N LYS A 31 -10.06 -14.83 -15.58
CA LYS A 31 -11.31 -15.32 -14.99
C LYS A 31 -11.16 -15.38 -13.47
N LEU A 32 -12.22 -14.99 -12.75
CA LEU A 32 -12.26 -15.18 -11.30
C LEU A 32 -12.40 -16.66 -10.98
N VAL A 33 -11.69 -17.10 -9.93
CA VAL A 33 -11.86 -18.46 -9.39
C VAL A 33 -13.21 -18.54 -8.70
N SER A 34 -14.01 -19.52 -9.09
CA SER A 34 -15.33 -19.81 -8.52
C SER A 34 -15.37 -21.24 -7.99
N SER A 35 -16.47 -21.60 -7.31
CA SER A 35 -16.70 -22.96 -6.83
C SER A 35 -16.74 -24.00 -7.97
N GLU A 36 -17.09 -23.57 -9.18
CA GLU A 36 -17.17 -24.43 -10.37
C GLU A 36 -15.81 -24.58 -11.07
N THR A 37 -14.84 -23.73 -10.74
CA THR A 37 -13.51 -23.79 -11.35
C THR A 37 -12.80 -25.06 -10.91
N GLN A 38 -12.56 -25.94 -11.88
CA GLN A 38 -11.88 -27.22 -11.68
C GLN A 38 -10.37 -27.04 -11.52
N GLY A 39 -9.76 -27.95 -10.76
CA GLY A 39 -8.32 -27.98 -10.52
C GLY A 39 -7.94 -27.85 -9.05
N LYS A 40 -6.66 -28.07 -8.77
CA LYS A 40 -6.04 -27.88 -7.46
C LYS A 40 -5.29 -26.55 -7.47
N PHE A 41 -5.58 -25.68 -6.50
CA PHE A 41 -4.94 -24.37 -6.39
C PHE A 41 -3.86 -24.42 -5.31
N ILE A 42 -2.66 -23.98 -5.66
CA ILE A 42 -1.52 -23.95 -4.74
C ILE A 42 -1.62 -22.68 -3.89
N ARG A 43 -1.46 -22.83 -2.58
CA ARG A 43 -1.45 -21.72 -1.64
C ARG A 43 -0.22 -20.83 -1.91
N PRO A 44 -0.39 -19.50 -2.07
CA PRO A 44 0.76 -18.62 -2.26
C PRO A 44 1.60 -18.56 -0.97
N GLY A 45 2.90 -18.37 -1.15
CA GLY A 45 3.83 -18.08 -0.06
C GLY A 45 3.53 -16.74 0.62
N LYS A 46 4.34 -16.41 1.64
CA LYS A 46 4.18 -15.14 2.36
C LYS A 46 4.46 -13.99 1.41
N PHE A 47 3.45 -13.12 1.26
CA PHE A 47 3.49 -11.97 0.36
C PHE A 47 4.76 -11.11 0.50
N LYS A 48 5.20 -10.84 1.74
CA LYS A 48 6.42 -10.06 2.02
C LYS A 48 7.68 -10.68 1.42
N THR A 49 7.82 -12.01 1.47
CA THR A 49 8.98 -12.70 0.89
C THR A 49 8.95 -12.66 -0.64
N ILE A 50 7.76 -12.78 -1.23
CA ILE A 50 7.56 -12.75 -2.68
C ILE A 50 7.87 -11.34 -3.23
N LEU A 51 7.39 -10.28 -2.56
CA LEU A 51 7.73 -8.89 -2.92
C LEU A 51 9.24 -8.64 -2.88
N GLN A 52 9.93 -9.12 -1.85
CA GLN A 52 11.40 -9.02 -1.79
C GLN A 52 12.07 -9.71 -2.98
N THR A 53 11.47 -10.77 -3.52
CA THR A 53 11.99 -11.48 -4.70
C THR A 53 11.73 -10.71 -6.00
N LEU A 54 10.58 -10.02 -6.11
CA LEU A 54 10.29 -9.08 -7.21
C LEU A 54 11.29 -7.91 -7.24
N ASN A 55 11.68 -7.42 -6.06
CA ASN A 55 12.60 -6.30 -5.88
C ASN A 55 14.10 -6.69 -5.99
N LYS A 56 14.44 -7.97 -6.22
CA LYS A 56 15.85 -8.37 -6.40
C LYS A 56 16.43 -7.72 -7.67
N PRO A 57 17.59 -7.05 -7.57
CA PRO A 57 18.24 -6.37 -8.69
C PRO A 57 18.75 -7.40 -9.71
N GLY A 58 17.86 -7.81 -10.61
CA GLY A 58 18.12 -8.76 -11.69
C GLY A 58 17.11 -8.72 -12.83
N ARG A 59 15.95 -8.05 -12.65
CA ARG A 59 14.91 -7.95 -13.70
C ARG A 59 14.72 -6.56 -14.29
N SER A 60 15.17 -5.49 -13.63
CA SER A 60 15.08 -4.14 -14.18
C SER A 60 16.09 -3.23 -13.51
N LEU A 61 16.81 -2.44 -14.33
CA LEU A 61 17.90 -1.50 -14.01
C LEU A 61 19.31 -2.11 -14.02
N LYS A 62 20.20 -1.43 -14.76
CA LYS A 62 21.64 -1.66 -14.77
C LYS A 62 22.13 -1.80 -13.33
N LYS A 63 22.94 -2.82 -13.06
CA LYS A 63 23.58 -3.16 -11.77
C LYS A 63 24.23 -1.96 -11.05
N ASP A 64 24.50 -0.89 -11.79
CA ASP A 64 25.17 0.34 -11.40
C ASP A 64 24.25 1.40 -10.72
N ARG A 65 22.94 1.14 -10.58
CA ARG A 65 21.98 2.11 -9.97
C ARG A 65 20.95 1.45 -9.05
N SER A 66 21.37 0.51 -8.21
CA SER A 66 20.48 0.01 -7.15
C SER A 66 20.24 1.12 -6.12
N PRO A 67 18.97 1.41 -5.74
CA PRO A 67 18.70 2.41 -4.72
C PRO A 67 19.25 1.97 -3.36
N VAL A 68 19.68 2.91 -2.51
CA VAL A 68 20.21 2.61 -1.16
C VAL A 68 19.13 1.97 -0.28
N PHE A 69 17.88 2.41 -0.44
CA PHE A 69 16.70 1.71 0.04
C PHE A 69 15.52 2.05 -0.88
N GLN A 70 14.51 1.20 -0.87
CA GLN A 70 13.26 1.35 -1.62
C GLN A 70 12.08 1.11 -0.67
N GLU A 71 11.02 1.88 -0.84
CA GLU A 71 9.75 1.69 -0.15
C GLU A 71 8.64 1.64 -1.20
N ASP A 72 7.75 0.69 -1.04
CA ASP A 72 6.72 0.31 -2.00
C ASP A 72 5.37 0.84 -1.52
N ILE A 73 4.88 1.92 -2.14
CA ILE A 73 3.72 2.70 -1.68
C ILE A 73 2.68 2.81 -2.79
N GLY A 74 1.42 2.59 -2.44
CA GLY A 74 0.29 2.59 -3.35
C GLY A 74 0.20 1.32 -4.19
N GLU A 75 0.95 0.27 -3.86
CA GLU A 75 0.98 -0.95 -4.66
C GLU A 75 -0.36 -1.69 -4.62
N THR A 76 -0.69 -2.33 -5.73
CA THR A 76 -1.78 -3.31 -5.78
C THR A 76 -1.27 -4.56 -6.42
N THR A 77 -1.33 -5.64 -5.66
CA THR A 77 -0.88 -6.95 -6.11
C THR A 77 -2.08 -7.81 -6.42
N SER A 78 -1.98 -8.53 -7.53
CA SER A 78 -2.98 -9.49 -7.96
C SER A 78 -2.37 -10.89 -7.91
N LEU A 79 -3.12 -11.82 -7.34
CA LEU A 79 -2.76 -13.23 -7.37
C LEU A 79 -3.41 -13.88 -8.60
N ILE A 80 -2.59 -14.36 -9.53
CA ILE A 80 -3.06 -14.99 -10.77
C ILE A 80 -2.66 -16.47 -10.75
N TYR A 81 -3.65 -17.33 -10.91
CA TYR A 81 -3.45 -18.77 -11.06
C TYR A 81 -3.34 -19.13 -12.55
N SER A 82 -2.14 -19.52 -12.99
CA SER A 82 -1.92 -20.05 -14.34
C SER A 82 -2.22 -21.55 -14.37
N PRO A 83 -3.01 -22.03 -15.33
CA PRO A 83 -3.36 -23.45 -15.40
C PRO A 83 -2.21 -24.28 -15.97
N PHE A 84 -1.94 -25.41 -15.32
CA PHE A 84 -1.02 -26.46 -15.78
C PHE A 84 -1.68 -27.81 -15.56
N TYR A 85 -1.34 -28.80 -16.39
CA TYR A 85 -1.82 -30.17 -16.23
C TYR A 85 -0.72 -31.19 -16.50
N ILE A 86 -0.90 -32.40 -15.96
CA ILE A 86 0.03 -33.53 -16.17
C ILE A 86 -0.68 -34.54 -17.07
N HIS A 87 0.00 -34.96 -18.13
CA HIS A 87 -0.46 -36.02 -19.03
C HIS A 87 0.73 -36.87 -19.46
N GLU A 88 0.59 -38.19 -19.43
CA GLU A 88 1.66 -39.14 -19.80
C GLU A 88 3.02 -38.81 -19.15
N ASN A 89 3.00 -38.46 -17.86
CA ASN A 89 4.19 -38.05 -17.13
C ASN A 89 4.95 -36.89 -17.79
N ARG A 90 4.22 -35.90 -18.31
CA ARG A 90 4.76 -34.63 -18.79
C ARG A 90 3.94 -33.47 -18.25
N LEU A 91 4.61 -32.39 -17.87
CA LEU A 91 3.95 -31.15 -17.46
C LEU A 91 3.63 -30.32 -18.72
N PHE A 92 2.38 -29.89 -18.81
CA PHE A 92 1.89 -29.06 -19.90
C PHE A 92 1.43 -27.70 -19.38
N ASP A 93 1.71 -26.68 -20.18
CA ASP A 93 1.10 -25.37 -20.05
C ASP A 93 -0.36 -25.45 -20.51
N GLY A 94 -1.32 -25.21 -19.60
CA GLY A 94 -2.75 -25.32 -19.91
C GLY A 94 -3.30 -24.23 -20.81
N ILE A 95 -2.54 -23.16 -21.05
CA ILE A 95 -2.91 -22.07 -21.97
C ILE A 95 -2.41 -22.38 -23.37
N LEU A 96 -1.15 -22.78 -23.49
CA LEU A 96 -0.52 -23.06 -24.78
C LEU A 96 -0.76 -24.49 -25.27
N ASN A 97 -1.19 -25.39 -24.38
CA ASN A 97 -1.31 -26.82 -24.63
C ASN A 97 0.02 -27.44 -25.12
N THR A 98 1.14 -26.90 -24.66
CA THR A 98 2.50 -27.32 -25.03
C THR A 98 3.20 -27.97 -23.85
N SER A 99 3.94 -29.04 -24.11
CA SER A 99 4.81 -29.65 -23.10
C SER A 99 5.94 -28.69 -22.75
N ILE A 100 6.14 -28.47 -21.45
CA ILE A 100 7.23 -27.60 -20.95
C ILE A 100 8.52 -28.41 -20.85
N GLN A 101 8.43 -29.64 -20.31
CA GLN A 101 9.59 -30.53 -20.15
C GLN A 101 9.14 -31.99 -20.03
N ALA A 102 9.97 -32.92 -20.52
CA ALA A 102 9.81 -34.35 -20.27
C ALA A 102 10.26 -34.70 -18.85
N ILE A 103 9.45 -35.47 -18.12
CA ILE A 103 9.81 -35.97 -16.79
C ILE A 103 10.59 -37.29 -17.01
N LEU A 104 11.81 -37.38 -16.49
CA LEU A 104 12.68 -38.54 -16.75
C LEU A 104 12.30 -39.74 -15.84
N PRO A 105 12.52 -40.99 -16.30
CA PRO A 105 12.34 -42.18 -15.46
C PRO A 105 13.42 -42.20 -14.36
N GLY A 106 13.01 -41.91 -13.12
CA GLY A 106 13.91 -41.67 -11.98
C GLY A 106 13.55 -40.39 -11.20
N ASP A 107 12.96 -39.39 -11.88
CA ASP A 107 12.22 -38.28 -11.25
C ASP A 107 10.83 -38.71 -10.76
N LEU A 108 10.50 -39.99 -10.98
CA LEU A 108 9.22 -40.64 -10.71
C LEU A 108 9.18 -41.34 -9.35
N SER A 109 10.32 -41.54 -8.68
CA SER A 109 10.32 -41.89 -7.26
C SER A 109 10.01 -40.61 -6.48
N ASP A 110 8.75 -40.47 -6.09
CA ASP A 110 8.19 -39.40 -5.24
C ASP A 110 8.25 -37.98 -5.82
N ASN A 111 7.28 -37.73 -6.71
CA ASN A 111 6.68 -36.43 -7.06
C ASN A 111 7.51 -35.44 -7.92
N ILE A 112 7.05 -35.18 -9.15
CA ILE A 112 7.41 -33.98 -9.95
C ILE A 112 7.01 -32.68 -9.24
N LEU A 113 5.94 -32.76 -8.47
CA LEU A 113 5.50 -31.79 -7.48
C LEU A 113 6.16 -32.07 -6.12
N GLY A 114 7.25 -32.83 -5.99
CA GLY A 114 7.71 -33.35 -4.70
C GLY A 114 8.25 -32.31 -3.76
N ASN A 115 8.67 -31.18 -4.33
CA ASN A 115 8.97 -29.97 -3.59
C ASN A 115 7.71 -29.14 -3.27
N ILE A 116 6.60 -29.34 -3.99
CA ILE A 116 5.28 -28.80 -3.66
C ILE A 116 4.48 -29.90 -2.95
N ASP A 117 4.72 -30.05 -1.66
CA ASP A 117 3.92 -30.94 -0.84
C ASP A 117 2.42 -30.71 -1.11
N MET A 118 1.75 -31.67 -1.76
CA MET A 118 0.33 -31.57 -2.17
C MET A 118 -0.63 -31.92 -1.02
N THR A 119 -0.14 -31.90 0.23
CA THR A 119 -1.00 -31.95 1.40
C THR A 119 -2.01 -30.80 1.41
N ASP A 120 -3.11 -31.00 2.13
CA ASP A 120 -4.16 -30.00 2.31
C ASP A 120 -3.64 -28.66 2.87
N GLN A 121 -2.45 -28.61 3.45
CA GLN A 121 -1.85 -27.39 3.99
C GLN A 121 -1.31 -26.43 2.90
N ASN A 122 -0.87 -26.97 1.76
CA ASN A 122 -0.34 -26.18 0.64
C ASN A 122 -1.33 -26.05 -0.51
N LEU A 123 -2.50 -26.66 -0.39
CA LEU A 123 -3.63 -26.42 -1.28
C LEU A 123 -4.58 -25.38 -0.67
N CYS A 124 -5.24 -24.63 -1.54
CA CYS A 124 -6.27 -23.69 -1.15
C CYS A 124 -7.47 -23.74 -2.09
N ARG A 125 -8.54 -23.07 -1.65
CA ARG A 125 -9.68 -22.71 -2.50
C ARG A 125 -9.85 -21.19 -2.38
N PRO A 126 -9.27 -20.40 -3.29
CA PRO A 126 -9.25 -18.93 -3.18
C PRO A 126 -10.64 -18.33 -2.97
N GLU A 127 -11.66 -18.91 -3.59
CA GLU A 127 -13.05 -18.49 -3.45
C GLU A 127 -13.62 -18.72 -2.04
N LYS A 128 -13.18 -19.78 -1.36
CA LYS A 128 -13.61 -20.10 0.02
C LYS A 128 -12.82 -19.30 1.07
N GLU A 129 -11.58 -18.95 0.75
CA GLU A 129 -10.73 -18.12 1.61
C GLU A 129 -11.02 -16.61 1.43
N THR A 130 -11.78 -16.23 0.40
CA THR A 130 -12.27 -14.86 0.20
C THR A 130 -13.38 -14.54 1.20
N ILE A 131 -13.11 -13.58 2.09
CA ILE A 131 -14.06 -13.19 3.14
C ILE A 131 -14.81 -11.93 2.71
N PHE A 132 -16.14 -12.03 2.65
CA PHE A 132 -17.02 -10.88 2.49
C PHE A 132 -17.35 -10.30 3.86
N VAL A 133 -17.07 -9.01 4.02
CA VAL A 133 -17.37 -8.29 5.26
C VAL A 133 -18.64 -7.47 5.06
N SER A 134 -19.59 -7.59 5.99
CA SER A 134 -20.86 -6.88 5.93
C SER A 134 -20.66 -5.37 5.87
N GLY A 135 -21.37 -4.69 4.97
CA GLY A 135 -21.45 -3.24 4.87
C GLY A 135 -22.34 -2.60 5.95
N ILE A 136 -22.49 -3.25 7.11
CA ILE A 136 -23.32 -2.80 8.23
C ILE A 136 -22.43 -2.46 9.42
N CYS A 137 -22.72 -1.34 10.07
CA CYS A 137 -21.97 -0.84 11.21
C CYS A 137 -22.19 -1.75 12.43
N PRO A 138 -21.14 -2.38 12.98
CA PRO A 138 -21.27 -3.26 14.14
C PRO A 138 -21.83 -2.57 15.39
N ASP A 139 -21.65 -1.26 15.55
CA ASP A 139 -22.12 -0.53 16.73
C ASP A 139 -23.61 -0.17 16.71
N CYS A 140 -24.20 0.10 15.53
CA CYS A 140 -25.54 0.71 15.47
C CYS A 140 -26.46 0.13 14.38
N GLY A 141 -25.99 -0.86 13.60
CA GLY A 141 -26.79 -1.49 12.55
C GLY A 141 -27.02 -0.65 11.30
N TRP A 142 -26.52 0.59 11.24
CA TRP A 142 -26.66 1.45 10.05
C TRP A 142 -25.71 1.00 8.92
N ASN A 143 -26.05 1.36 7.69
CA ASN A 143 -25.17 1.13 6.53
C ASN A 143 -23.83 1.86 6.68
N LEU A 144 -22.76 1.18 6.31
CA LEU A 144 -21.43 1.74 6.16
C LEU A 144 -21.25 2.30 4.75
N GLU A 145 -20.75 3.52 4.66
CA GLU A 145 -20.52 4.23 3.40
C GLU A 145 -19.05 4.15 2.98
N GLY A 146 -18.81 3.94 1.69
CA GLY A 146 -17.47 3.95 1.09
C GLY A 146 -17.55 3.75 -0.41
N GLN A 147 -16.59 4.31 -1.14
CA GLN A 147 -16.45 3.99 -2.57
C GLN A 147 -15.85 2.59 -2.76
N PHE A 148 -15.99 2.02 -3.95
CA PHE A 148 -15.58 0.64 -4.28
C PHE A 148 -14.14 0.29 -3.85
N ASN A 149 -13.20 1.21 -3.97
CA ASN A 149 -11.78 1.01 -3.63
C ASN A 149 -11.39 1.58 -2.25
N SER A 150 -12.36 2.01 -1.45
CA SER A 150 -12.08 2.59 -0.13
C SER A 150 -11.76 1.49 0.88
N LEU A 151 -10.58 1.56 1.48
CA LEU A 151 -10.09 0.69 2.56
C LEU A 151 -10.74 1.00 3.92
N VAL A 152 -11.44 2.14 4.00
CA VAL A 152 -12.14 2.60 5.20
C VAL A 152 -13.60 2.86 4.83
N LEU A 153 -14.48 2.35 5.66
CA LEU A 153 -15.91 2.58 5.60
C LEU A 153 -16.36 3.50 6.74
N VAL A 154 -17.37 4.31 6.47
CA VAL A 154 -17.84 5.39 7.34
C VAL A 154 -19.27 5.12 7.78
N CYS A 155 -19.51 5.08 9.08
CA CYS A 155 -20.86 5.15 9.62
C CYS A 155 -21.19 6.61 9.95
N ARG A 156 -22.05 7.26 9.17
CA ARG A 156 -22.49 8.63 9.45
C ARG A 156 -23.44 8.72 10.65
N ASN A 157 -24.16 7.64 10.96
CA ASN A 157 -25.13 7.60 12.06
C ASN A 157 -24.43 7.72 13.43
N CYS A 158 -23.54 6.78 13.77
CA CYS A 158 -22.79 6.82 15.03
C CYS A 158 -21.41 7.49 14.92
N GLN A 159 -21.08 8.06 13.75
CA GLN A 159 -19.83 8.79 13.49
C GLN A 159 -18.58 7.95 13.79
N THR A 160 -18.56 6.71 13.30
CA THR A 160 -17.44 5.77 13.46
C THR A 160 -16.85 5.39 12.12
N LEU A 161 -15.55 5.09 12.11
CA LEU A 161 -14.85 4.61 10.93
C LEU A 161 -14.36 3.19 11.16
N TRP A 162 -14.48 2.37 10.12
CA TRP A 162 -14.20 0.95 10.16
C TRP A 162 -13.26 0.59 9.02
N ARG A 163 -12.30 -0.29 9.30
CA ARG A 163 -11.48 -0.93 8.26
C ARG A 163 -11.49 -2.43 8.47
N THR A 164 -11.24 -3.20 7.43
CA THR A 164 -11.02 -4.63 7.56
C THR A 164 -9.72 -4.90 8.33
N ARG A 165 -9.78 -5.85 9.27
CA ARG A 165 -8.63 -6.39 10.01
C ARG A 165 -8.80 -7.90 10.05
N GLY A 166 -8.18 -8.60 9.10
CA GLY A 166 -8.47 -10.01 8.85
C GLY A 166 -9.94 -10.17 8.42
N ASN A 167 -10.68 -11.02 9.13
CA ASN A 167 -12.08 -11.33 8.83
C ASN A 167 -13.11 -10.42 9.52
N LYS A 168 -12.68 -9.33 10.18
CA LYS A 168 -13.57 -8.46 10.97
C LYS A 168 -13.38 -6.98 10.66
N LEU A 169 -14.40 -6.18 10.98
CA LEU A 169 -14.29 -4.73 11.01
C LEU A 169 -13.65 -4.27 12.32
N GLY A 170 -12.56 -3.51 12.21
CA GLY A 170 -11.90 -2.85 13.32
C GLY A 170 -12.07 -1.34 13.24
N LYS A 171 -12.40 -0.71 14.38
CA LYS A 171 -12.48 0.75 14.47
C LYS A 171 -11.13 1.39 14.18
N ILE A 172 -11.18 2.58 13.60
CA ILE A 172 -10.00 3.43 13.45
C ILE A 172 -10.21 4.77 14.15
N LYS A 173 -9.13 5.28 14.75
CA LYS A 173 -9.11 6.63 15.29
C LYS A 173 -9.15 7.60 14.13
N TYR A 174 -10.04 8.58 14.21
CA TYR A 174 -10.10 9.65 13.23
C TYR A 174 -10.39 10.99 13.90
N SER A 175 -10.15 12.05 13.13
CA SER A 175 -10.60 13.40 13.45
C SER A 175 -10.81 14.18 12.15
N SER A 176 -11.57 15.25 12.21
CA SER A 176 -11.95 16.06 11.05
C SER A 176 -11.74 17.54 11.34
N GLY A 177 -11.18 18.28 10.40
CA GLY A 177 -11.26 19.73 10.39
C GLY A 177 -12.71 20.18 10.16
N LYS A 178 -13.05 21.38 10.62
CA LYS A 178 -14.36 21.99 10.36
C LYS A 178 -14.37 22.53 8.92
N PRO A 179 -15.30 22.09 8.06
CA PRO A 179 -15.45 22.67 6.73
C PRO A 179 -15.83 24.15 6.83
N LYS A 180 -15.30 24.95 5.90
CA LYS A 180 -15.59 26.37 5.74
C LYS A 180 -16.87 26.56 4.92
N GLN A 181 -17.11 25.71 3.92
CA GLN A 181 -18.29 25.73 3.08
C GLN A 181 -19.04 24.38 3.07
N PRO A 182 -20.36 24.36 2.78
CA PRO A 182 -21.15 23.12 2.71
C PRO A 182 -20.67 22.13 1.65
N ASP A 183 -20.08 22.63 0.57
CA ASP A 183 -19.58 21.87 -0.58
C ASP A 183 -18.08 21.50 -0.46
N ASP A 184 -17.40 21.92 0.60
CA ASP A 184 -16.03 21.51 0.88
C ASP A 184 -15.90 19.99 0.81
N VAL A 185 -14.83 19.54 0.17
CA VAL A 185 -14.46 18.13 0.09
C VAL A 185 -13.48 17.83 1.22
N MET A 186 -13.78 16.78 1.97
CA MET A 186 -12.96 16.33 3.08
C MET A 186 -11.89 15.37 2.56
N VAL A 187 -10.64 15.83 2.55
CA VAL A 187 -9.49 15.10 2.02
C VAL A 187 -8.76 14.38 3.16
N PRO A 188 -8.57 13.04 3.09
CA PRO A 188 -8.02 12.26 4.18
C PRO A 188 -6.49 12.17 4.15
N PHE A 189 -5.87 12.31 5.33
CA PHE A 189 -4.45 12.16 5.57
C PHE A 189 -4.21 11.27 6.80
N TRP A 190 -3.21 10.39 6.75
CA TRP A 190 -2.70 9.74 7.94
C TRP A 190 -1.77 10.70 8.68
N LYS A 191 -2.08 11.01 9.95
CA LYS A 191 -1.18 11.69 10.89
C LYS A 191 -0.54 10.65 11.80
N ILE A 192 0.78 10.61 11.80
CA ILE A 192 1.57 9.57 12.47
C ILE A 192 2.65 10.24 13.33
N THR A 193 2.68 9.96 14.63
CA THR A 193 3.93 10.13 15.41
C THR A 193 4.76 8.87 15.27
N ALA A 194 6.08 8.99 15.23
CA ALA A 194 6.95 7.84 15.08
C ALA A 194 8.31 8.07 15.74
N ASP A 195 8.85 7.00 16.32
CA ASP A 195 10.25 6.91 16.73
C ASP A 195 11.05 6.27 15.60
N ILE A 196 12.21 6.84 15.28
CA ILE A 196 13.01 6.42 14.11
C ILE A 196 14.40 6.01 14.60
N SER A 197 14.60 4.77 15.00
CA SER A 197 15.93 4.33 15.46
C SER A 197 16.83 3.96 14.27
N PRO A 198 18.12 4.35 14.23
CA PRO A 198 18.91 5.03 15.28
C PRO A 198 18.89 6.57 15.21
N LEU A 199 18.11 7.18 14.33
CA LEU A 199 18.06 8.63 14.20
C LEU A 199 17.32 9.26 15.39
N ALA A 200 18.04 9.95 16.27
CA ALA A 200 17.45 10.67 17.39
C ALA A 200 16.64 11.90 16.92
N MET A 201 15.46 11.66 16.34
CA MET A 201 14.50 12.68 15.91
C MET A 201 13.18 12.45 16.61
N LYS A 202 12.91 13.27 17.62
CA LYS A 202 11.66 13.20 18.39
C LYS A 202 10.82 14.46 18.23
N THR A 203 11.48 15.58 17.97
CA THR A 203 10.88 16.91 18.03
C THR A 203 10.88 17.57 16.65
N TYR A 204 10.07 18.61 16.50
CA TYR A 204 10.09 19.41 15.30
C TYR A 204 11.43 20.15 15.13
N ALA A 205 12.04 20.59 16.23
CA ALA A 205 13.38 21.19 16.21
C ALA A 205 14.44 20.25 15.63
N ASP A 206 14.38 18.95 15.94
CA ASP A 206 15.30 17.95 15.38
C ASP A 206 15.18 17.87 13.85
N LEU A 207 13.96 17.91 13.30
CA LEU A 207 13.74 17.93 11.86
C LEU A 207 14.32 19.19 11.22
N VAL A 208 14.15 20.35 11.86
CA VAL A 208 14.69 21.64 11.36
C VAL A 208 16.21 21.59 11.28
N ARG A 209 16.89 21.07 12.32
CA ARG A 209 18.35 20.88 12.35
C ARG A 209 18.81 19.90 11.28
N MET A 210 18.22 18.71 11.25
CA MET A 210 18.62 17.63 10.33
C MET A 210 18.34 17.96 8.85
N GLY A 211 17.29 18.74 8.60
CA GLY A 211 16.95 19.23 7.27
C GLY A 211 17.74 20.47 6.83
N ASN A 212 18.51 21.09 7.73
CA ASN A 212 19.07 22.43 7.55
C ASN A 212 18.03 23.42 6.98
N LEU A 213 16.84 23.42 7.58
CA LEU A 213 15.72 24.22 7.07
C LEU A 213 15.98 25.71 7.37
N PRO A 214 15.59 26.65 6.48
CA PRO A 214 15.77 28.09 6.69
C PRO A 214 14.74 28.63 7.70
N LYS A 215 14.81 28.17 8.95
CA LYS A 215 13.93 28.54 10.06
C LYS A 215 14.75 28.72 11.34
N ALA A 216 14.51 29.81 12.07
CA ALA A 216 15.02 29.95 13.42
C ALA A 216 14.23 29.02 14.36
N ILE A 217 14.94 28.16 15.10
CA ILE A 217 14.32 27.23 16.05
C ILE A 217 13.76 28.03 17.22
N GLN A 218 12.47 27.86 17.50
CA GLN A 218 11.81 28.46 18.66
C GLN A 218 11.83 27.48 19.84
N PRO A 219 11.85 27.96 21.11
CA PRO A 219 11.88 27.08 22.30
C PRO A 219 10.72 26.08 22.35
N GLU A 220 9.56 26.44 21.81
CA GLU A 220 8.37 25.57 21.79
C GLU A 220 8.59 24.33 20.90
N TRP A 221 9.45 24.44 19.87
CA TRP A 221 9.69 23.37 18.91
C TRP A 221 10.55 22.24 19.47
N GLU A 222 11.28 22.50 20.56
CA GLU A 222 12.04 21.50 21.31
C GLU A 222 11.13 20.53 22.07
N ASN A 223 9.89 20.95 22.36
CA ASN A 223 8.91 20.14 23.06
C ASN A 223 7.76 19.69 22.13
N GLN A 224 7.72 20.21 20.90
CA GLN A 224 6.73 19.83 19.91
C GLN A 224 7.09 18.48 19.29
N ALA A 225 6.26 17.46 19.54
CA ALA A 225 6.43 16.15 18.94
C ALA A 225 6.39 16.20 17.40
N LEU A 226 7.32 15.48 16.78
CA LEU A 226 7.40 15.37 15.33
C LEU A 226 6.27 14.50 14.79
N CYS A 227 5.44 15.06 13.92
CA CYS A 227 4.37 14.32 13.23
C CYS A 227 4.66 14.20 11.73
N PHE A 228 4.42 13.02 11.17
CA PHE A 228 4.43 12.78 9.74
C PHE A 228 3.00 12.73 9.21
N TRP A 229 2.80 13.30 8.03
CA TRP A 229 1.52 13.27 7.35
C TRP A 229 1.68 12.64 5.98
N ALA A 230 0.78 11.72 5.64
CA ALA A 230 0.72 11.13 4.32
C ALA A 230 -0.71 11.17 3.78
N PRO A 231 -0.91 11.48 2.48
CA PRO A 231 -2.19 11.28 1.82
C PRO A 231 -2.71 9.87 2.10
N ALA A 232 -3.96 9.73 2.55
CA ALA A 232 -4.58 8.42 2.77
C ALA A 232 -5.19 7.84 1.48
N PHE A 233 -4.72 8.32 0.33
CA PHE A 233 -5.18 7.98 -1.00
C PHE A 233 -3.98 7.92 -1.94
N LYS A 234 -4.08 7.08 -2.96
CA LYS A 234 -3.04 6.89 -3.97
C LYS A 234 -2.84 8.15 -4.80
N LEU A 235 -1.58 8.44 -5.07
CA LEU A 235 -1.11 9.55 -5.88
C LEU A 235 0.12 9.12 -6.67
N GLN A 236 0.41 9.81 -7.77
CA GLN A 236 1.68 9.63 -8.46
C GLN A 236 2.86 9.92 -7.51
N PRO A 237 3.95 9.13 -7.54
CA PRO A 237 5.02 9.20 -6.54
C PRO A 237 5.62 10.59 -6.30
N LYS A 238 5.87 11.36 -7.37
CA LYS A 238 6.43 12.73 -7.25
C LYS A 238 5.51 13.67 -6.48
N ILE A 239 4.19 13.54 -6.66
CA ILE A 239 3.19 14.39 -6.03
C ILE A 239 3.00 13.96 -4.58
N PHE A 240 2.92 12.65 -4.36
CA PHE A 240 2.85 12.05 -3.03
C PHE A 240 4.02 12.54 -2.16
N LEU A 241 5.26 12.38 -2.65
CA LEU A 241 6.46 12.80 -1.92
C LEU A 241 6.51 14.33 -1.67
N ARG A 242 6.11 15.13 -2.66
CA ARG A 242 6.02 16.58 -2.50
C ARG A 242 5.03 16.96 -1.38
N LEU A 243 3.89 16.29 -1.31
CA LEU A 243 2.89 16.54 -0.27
C LEU A 243 3.38 16.10 1.11
N THR A 244 3.90 14.88 1.25
CA THR A 244 4.41 14.39 2.54
C THR A 244 5.52 15.29 3.08
N THR A 245 6.46 15.71 2.22
CA THR A 245 7.52 16.65 2.57
C THR A 245 6.97 18.01 3.00
N ARG A 246 6.02 18.60 2.26
CA ARG A 246 5.41 19.88 2.62
C ARG A 246 4.71 19.81 3.98
N PHE A 247 3.94 18.77 4.23
CA PHE A 247 3.27 18.61 5.53
C PHE A 247 4.25 18.36 6.68
N ALA A 248 5.29 17.55 6.47
CA ALA A 248 6.31 17.31 7.48
C ALA A 248 7.07 18.61 7.84
N ILE A 249 7.33 19.48 6.87
CA ILE A 249 7.96 20.79 7.12
C ILE A 249 6.97 21.78 7.75
N ALA A 250 5.71 21.78 7.33
CA ALA A 250 4.70 22.73 7.80
C ALA A 250 4.14 22.40 9.19
N GLN A 251 4.13 21.12 9.61
CA GLN A 251 3.53 20.63 10.86
C GLN A 251 2.14 21.22 11.13
N PRO A 252 1.17 21.07 10.21
CA PRO A 252 -0.12 21.71 10.38
C PRO A 252 -0.84 21.21 11.63
N ASN A 253 -1.38 22.15 12.40
CA ASN A 253 -2.15 21.88 13.62
C ASN A 253 -3.52 22.57 13.58
N PRO A 254 -4.39 22.21 12.61
CA PRO A 254 -5.72 22.80 12.54
C PRO A 254 -6.58 22.35 13.74
N PRO A 255 -7.64 23.10 14.09
CA PRO A 255 -8.63 22.62 15.04
C PRO A 255 -9.34 21.38 14.49
N LEU A 256 -9.34 20.29 15.26
CA LEU A 256 -9.90 19.00 14.86
C LEU A 256 -11.05 18.60 15.79
N GLU A 257 -12.15 18.13 15.21
CA GLU A 257 -13.32 17.59 15.90
C GLU A 257 -13.53 16.10 15.56
N LYS A 258 -14.16 15.34 16.47
CA LYS A 258 -14.58 13.97 16.21
C LYS A 258 -16.00 13.96 15.65
N LYS A 259 -16.18 14.59 14.49
CA LYS A 259 -17.48 14.73 13.83
C LYS A 259 -17.34 14.52 12.33
N ILE A 260 -18.27 13.76 11.76
CA ILE A 260 -18.37 13.54 10.31
C ILE A 260 -19.60 14.28 9.82
N ARG A 261 -19.38 15.33 9.03
CA ARG A 261 -20.44 16.16 8.44
C ARG A 261 -20.84 15.63 7.08
N LYS A 262 -21.98 16.06 6.55
CA LYS A 262 -22.56 15.59 5.28
C LYS A 262 -21.70 15.86 4.04
N ASN A 263 -20.61 16.60 4.18
CA ASN A 263 -19.61 16.83 3.14
C ASN A 263 -19.14 15.53 2.47
N SER A 264 -18.77 15.67 1.19
CA SER A 264 -18.16 14.60 0.40
C SER A 264 -16.80 14.23 0.99
N LEU A 265 -16.54 12.94 1.11
CA LEU A 265 -15.26 12.40 1.58
C LEU A 265 -14.51 11.83 0.37
N LEU A 266 -13.24 12.21 0.20
CA LEU A 266 -12.38 11.53 -0.77
C LEU A 266 -12.10 10.10 -0.27
N PRO A 267 -12.12 9.06 -1.14
CA PRO A 267 -11.92 7.68 -0.72
C PRO A 267 -10.54 7.46 -0.10
N ILE A 268 -10.48 6.54 0.85
CA ILE A 268 -9.23 6.17 1.53
C ILE A 268 -8.67 4.95 0.80
N THR A 269 -7.71 5.15 -0.10
CA THR A 269 -7.16 4.09 -0.95
C THR A 269 -5.73 3.68 -0.59
N LEU A 270 -5.16 4.28 0.45
CA LEU A 270 -3.81 3.98 0.95
C LEU A 270 -3.87 3.60 2.44
N PRO A 271 -3.41 2.39 2.83
CA PRO A 271 -3.47 1.92 4.21
C PRO A 271 -2.40 2.59 5.09
N PRO A 272 -2.57 2.60 6.43
CA PRO A 272 -1.61 3.25 7.31
C PRO A 272 -0.23 2.59 7.31
N GLY A 273 -0.13 1.30 6.96
CA GLY A 273 1.17 0.62 6.82
C GLY A 273 2.06 1.27 5.76
N GLU A 274 1.48 1.61 4.60
CA GLU A 274 2.20 2.32 3.52
C GLU A 274 2.49 3.77 3.89
N ALA A 275 1.58 4.42 4.63
CA ALA A 275 1.86 5.75 5.17
C ALA A 275 3.05 5.75 6.14
N ILE A 276 3.22 4.70 6.95
CA ILE A 276 4.37 4.53 7.84
C ILE A 276 5.66 4.30 7.02
N GLN A 277 5.62 3.46 5.97
CA GLN A 277 6.75 3.27 5.06
C GLN A 277 7.18 4.59 4.40
N SER A 278 6.23 5.48 4.10
CA SER A 278 6.52 6.79 3.51
C SER A 278 7.39 7.72 4.38
N ILE A 279 7.51 7.44 5.67
CA ILE A 279 8.28 8.29 6.60
C ILE A 279 9.76 8.34 6.18
N LYS A 280 10.37 7.19 5.83
CA LYS A 280 11.78 7.14 5.44
C LYS A 280 12.06 7.95 4.16
N ILE A 281 11.25 7.79 3.13
CA ILE A 281 11.43 8.57 1.87
C ILE A 281 11.14 10.06 2.07
N THR A 282 10.22 10.41 2.97
CA THR A 282 9.92 11.80 3.33
C THR A 282 11.13 12.44 4.00
N LEU A 283 11.78 11.72 4.91
CA LEU A 283 13.02 12.16 5.57
C LEU A 283 14.18 12.28 4.58
N ALA A 284 14.36 11.30 3.69
CA ALA A 284 15.37 11.38 2.62
C ALA A 284 15.20 12.65 1.75
N SER A 285 13.96 13.09 1.56
CA SER A 285 13.67 14.30 0.80
C SER A 285 13.98 15.59 1.56
N ILE A 286 13.94 15.57 2.89
CA ILE A 286 14.14 16.71 3.78
C ILE A 286 15.59 16.86 4.22
N MET A 287 16.24 15.77 4.63
CA MET A 287 17.57 15.77 5.27
C MET A 287 18.67 16.37 4.37
N ARG A 288 19.53 17.19 4.97
CA ARG A 288 20.65 17.83 4.27
C ARG A 288 21.90 17.86 5.16
N PRO A 289 23.09 17.48 4.63
CA PRO A 289 23.33 16.86 3.33
C PRO A 289 22.84 15.39 3.32
N LEU A 290 22.10 15.00 2.28
CA LEU A 290 21.50 13.66 2.22
C LEU A 290 22.55 12.54 2.27
N LYS A 291 23.72 12.73 1.64
CA LYS A 291 24.78 11.72 1.57
C LYS A 291 25.23 11.23 2.95
N ASP A 292 25.23 12.12 3.94
CA ASP A 292 25.75 11.83 5.28
C ASP A 292 24.71 11.07 6.12
N HIS A 293 23.43 11.37 5.91
CA HIS A 293 22.32 10.74 6.64
C HIS A 293 21.78 9.47 5.96
N LEU A 294 22.05 9.27 4.67
CA LEU A 294 21.50 8.17 3.89
C LEU A 294 21.87 6.77 4.42
N PRO A 295 23.12 6.51 4.88
CA PRO A 295 23.48 5.22 5.46
C PRO A 295 22.65 4.87 6.70
N ASP A 296 22.48 5.82 7.62
CA ASP A 296 21.71 5.60 8.85
C ASP A 296 20.23 5.49 8.56
N LEU A 297 19.71 6.33 7.65
CA LEU A 297 18.32 6.28 7.22
C LEU A 297 17.97 4.96 6.53
N SER A 298 18.91 4.36 5.80
CA SER A 298 18.70 3.05 5.14
C SER A 298 18.47 1.92 6.15
N LYS A 299 19.18 1.98 7.29
CA LYS A 299 19.10 1.02 8.40
C LYS A 299 18.00 1.38 9.39
N ALA A 300 17.39 2.56 9.25
CA ALA A 300 16.45 3.07 10.21
C ALA A 300 15.17 2.22 10.26
N THR A 301 14.74 1.94 11.48
CA THR A 301 13.45 1.30 11.76
C THR A 301 12.47 2.36 12.25
N VAL A 302 11.33 2.46 11.57
CA VAL A 302 10.24 3.35 11.95
C VAL A 302 9.29 2.59 12.86
N VAL A 303 9.22 3.00 14.12
CA VAL A 303 8.26 2.48 15.11
C VAL A 303 7.11 3.48 15.19
N PRO A 304 5.92 3.16 14.67
CA PRO A 304 4.80 4.08 14.72
C PRO A 304 4.26 4.22 16.14
N GLY A 305 4.07 5.46 16.58
CA GLY A 305 3.32 5.82 17.78
C GLY A 305 1.83 5.95 17.47
N GLU A 306 1.24 7.11 17.74
CA GLU A 306 -0.16 7.34 17.41
C GLU A 306 -0.34 7.50 15.89
N THR A 307 -1.18 6.63 15.32
CA THR A 307 -1.66 6.74 13.94
C THR A 307 -3.15 7.09 13.93
N ARG A 308 -3.51 8.19 13.28
CA ARG A 308 -4.88 8.69 13.18
C ARG A 308 -5.21 9.13 11.77
N LEU A 309 -6.42 8.85 11.31
CA LEU A 309 -6.93 9.39 10.06
C LEU A 309 -7.47 10.80 10.29
N VAL A 310 -6.99 11.79 9.55
CA VAL A 310 -7.40 13.18 9.66
C VAL A 310 -8.02 13.63 8.35
N PHE A 311 -9.26 14.10 8.39
CA PHE A 311 -9.90 14.75 7.26
C PHE A 311 -9.66 16.25 7.32
N LEU A 312 -9.16 16.85 6.24
CA LEU A 312 -8.99 18.28 6.12
C LEU A 312 -9.94 18.82 5.04
N PRO A 313 -10.58 19.98 5.27
CA PRO A 313 -11.48 20.57 4.28
C PRO A 313 -10.66 21.19 3.14
N PHE A 314 -11.10 20.94 1.91
CA PHE A 314 -10.58 21.56 0.70
C PHE A 314 -11.75 22.13 -0.10
N GLU A 315 -11.61 23.37 -0.56
CA GLU A 315 -12.59 23.99 -1.44
C GLU A 315 -12.50 23.35 -2.85
N PRO A 316 -13.61 22.91 -3.43
CA PRO A 316 -13.63 22.41 -4.80
C PRO A 316 -13.55 23.58 -5.78
N ARG A 317 -12.43 23.71 -6.49
CA ARG A 317 -12.29 24.61 -7.65
C ARG A 317 -12.49 23.84 -8.94
N HIS A 318 -12.47 24.52 -10.09
CA HIS A 318 -12.74 23.87 -11.39
C HIS A 318 -11.82 22.66 -11.66
N HIS A 319 -10.50 22.81 -11.49
CA HIS A 319 -9.52 21.75 -11.78
C HIS A 319 -8.84 21.14 -10.55
N GLU A 320 -9.09 21.66 -9.36
CA GLU A 320 -8.35 21.28 -8.16
C GLU A 320 -9.22 21.30 -6.91
N TYR A 321 -8.79 20.56 -5.89
CA TYR A 321 -9.18 20.77 -4.51
C TYR A 321 -8.10 21.66 -3.88
N PHE A 322 -8.49 22.79 -3.31
CA PHE A 322 -7.55 23.75 -2.73
C PHE A 322 -7.75 23.86 -1.21
N ASN A 323 -6.66 23.93 -0.45
CA ASN A 323 -6.70 24.26 0.96
C ASN A 323 -6.00 25.62 1.16
N PRO A 324 -6.75 26.68 1.52
CA PRO A 324 -6.19 28.03 1.65
C PRO A 324 -5.22 28.17 2.80
N ASP A 325 -5.45 27.49 3.93
CA ASP A 325 -4.63 27.63 5.14
C ASP A 325 -3.24 27.00 4.95
N LEU A 326 -3.16 25.92 4.16
CA LEU A 326 -1.92 25.23 3.84
C LEU A 326 -1.31 25.67 2.51
N ASN A 327 -2.05 26.44 1.71
CA ASN A 327 -1.72 26.78 0.32
C ASN A 327 -1.36 25.53 -0.52
N ILE A 328 -2.23 24.51 -0.44
CA ILE A 328 -2.05 23.23 -1.14
C ILE A 328 -3.18 23.04 -2.13
N ALA A 329 -2.82 22.78 -3.38
CA ALA A 329 -3.74 22.37 -4.43
C ALA A 329 -3.50 20.91 -4.84
N ILE A 330 -4.58 20.16 -5.02
CA ILE A 330 -4.58 18.79 -5.53
C ILE A 330 -5.44 18.76 -6.79
N ASN A 331 -4.80 18.56 -7.94
CA ASN A 331 -5.51 18.52 -9.22
C ASN A 331 -6.44 17.30 -9.30
N LYS A 332 -7.68 17.50 -9.76
CA LYS A 332 -8.71 16.44 -9.85
C LYS A 332 -8.36 15.35 -10.85
N ASN A 333 -7.71 15.69 -11.97
CA ASN A 333 -7.29 14.71 -12.98
C ASN A 333 -6.22 13.77 -12.44
N ILE A 334 -5.36 14.27 -11.54
CA ILE A 334 -4.34 13.43 -10.90
C ILE A 334 -5.02 12.37 -10.02
N LEU A 335 -6.07 12.73 -9.28
CA LEU A 335 -6.83 11.78 -8.47
C LEU A 335 -7.53 10.71 -9.33
N ALA A 336 -8.13 11.13 -10.45
CA ALA A 336 -8.77 10.21 -11.39
C ALA A 336 -7.77 9.21 -11.99
N LEU A 337 -6.60 9.69 -12.44
CA LEU A 337 -5.55 8.84 -12.98
C LEU A 337 -4.90 7.94 -11.91
N SER A 338 -4.81 8.42 -10.67
CA SER A 338 -4.27 7.64 -9.55
C SER A 338 -5.23 6.55 -9.03
N GLY A 339 -6.50 6.57 -9.43
CA GLY A 339 -7.42 5.45 -9.17
C GLY A 339 -7.04 4.16 -9.90
N ASN A 340 -6.22 4.26 -10.96
CA ASN A 340 -5.72 3.13 -11.75
C ASN A 340 -4.29 2.69 -11.34
N LEU A 341 -3.72 3.29 -10.29
CA LEU A 341 -2.39 2.93 -9.76
C LEU A 341 -2.46 1.73 -8.84
#